data_AF-A0A8S3VL25-F1
#
_entry.id   AF-A0A8S3VL25-F1
#
_cell.length_a   1.000
_cell.length_b   1.000
_cell.length_c   1.000
_cell.angle_alpha   90.00
_cell.angle_beta   90.00
_cell.angle_gamma   90.00
#
_symmetry.space_group_name_H-M   'P 1'
#
loop_
_entity.id
_entity.type
_entity.pdbx_description
1 polymer ?
#
loop_
_entity_poly.entity_id
_entity_poly.type
_entity_poly.pdbx_seq_one_letter_code
_entity_poly.pdbx_strand_id
1 'polypeptide(L)'
;MDIFGARLTNCNNACLQFGNGVHVSPTLSGENKRKVWTSLNHISEYSGFRLLDFSVLVDIDMKIFTIEKIWFNSTIFNNITEVLTFYNQNKETIPKIPLPVYSSDDFSTLNQRGIPPMDPPLRNPKQFSPDGKRYNVQGHHVEYMFWKFDFRMSTIHGPQLYDIRFKNERIAYELSIQEIAVFYSGFKPNDILAQFLDSIALIGLQSKVLFPGVDCPEDATLIGSSFHVGGVSSYELTTSFCLFELNTGMPLRRHHSYWFSNGRFYEGMENIVLVLRTIPTIGNYDYIIDFIFYPNGALEVKVTSTGYVRALFYTKGDEKYSFQLHDNFGAPIHHHLFHIKADLDIKGTSNRFATLDINTEEIENQFSEVPVEQIIQLKFNTSVKKIGKRRSLPF
;
A
#
# COMPACT_ATOMS: atom_id res chain seq x y z
N MET A 1 32.91 -15.87 4.93
CA MET A 1 33.14 -16.84 6.02
C MET A 1 33.38 -16.14 7.34
N ASP A 2 34.44 -15.34 7.46
CA ASP A 2 34.90 -14.86 8.77
C ASP A 2 33.89 -13.95 9.49
N ILE A 3 33.18 -13.11 8.73
CA ILE A 3 32.17 -12.17 9.28
C ILE A 3 30.77 -12.79 9.24
N PHE A 4 30.34 -13.28 8.07
CA PHE A 4 28.95 -13.68 7.83
C PHE A 4 28.68 -15.19 7.89
N GLY A 5 29.67 -16.01 8.23
CA GLY A 5 29.52 -17.47 8.31
C GLY A 5 29.24 -18.20 6.97
N ALA A 6 29.21 -17.48 5.85
CA ALA A 6 28.74 -17.98 4.55
C ALA A 6 29.65 -17.60 3.37
N ARG A 7 29.37 -18.15 2.17
CA ARG A 7 30.09 -17.89 0.91
C ARG A 7 29.13 -17.57 -0.24
N LEU A 8 29.63 -16.82 -1.24
CA LEU A 8 28.93 -16.58 -2.51
C LEU A 8 29.02 -17.77 -3.46
N THR A 9 30.14 -18.49 -3.46
CA THR A 9 30.41 -19.63 -4.33
C THR A 9 30.88 -20.83 -3.51
N ASN A 10 30.64 -22.05 -4.01
CA ASN A 10 30.99 -23.30 -3.33
C ASN A 10 30.51 -23.33 -1.86
N CYS A 11 29.25 -22.95 -1.66
CA CYS A 11 28.69 -22.59 -0.36
C CYS A 11 27.89 -23.69 0.34
N ASN A 12 27.57 -24.81 -0.34
CA ASN A 12 26.74 -25.90 0.17
C ASN A 12 25.48 -25.37 0.87
N ASN A 13 25.40 -25.44 2.21
CA ASN A 13 24.25 -25.02 3.00
C ASN A 13 24.39 -23.61 3.62
N ALA A 14 25.49 -22.91 3.35
CA ALA A 14 25.84 -21.61 3.95
C ALA A 14 26.09 -20.58 2.85
N CYS A 15 25.02 -20.22 2.14
CA CYS A 15 25.09 -19.42 0.93
C CYS A 15 24.71 -17.95 1.14
N LEU A 16 25.40 -17.08 0.42
CA LEU A 16 25.09 -15.66 0.27
C LEU A 16 24.62 -15.40 -1.15
N GLN A 17 23.73 -14.42 -1.30
CA GLN A 17 23.37 -13.86 -2.60
C GLN A 17 23.33 -12.34 -2.53
N PHE A 18 23.39 -11.71 -3.70
CA PHE A 18 23.02 -10.32 -3.84
C PHE A 18 21.51 -10.22 -4.12
N GLY A 19 20.82 -9.36 -3.38
CA GLY A 19 19.39 -9.11 -3.47
C GLY A 19 19.04 -7.65 -3.16
N ASN A 20 17.74 -7.35 -3.09
CA ASN A 20 17.22 -6.02 -2.75
C ASN A 20 17.87 -4.88 -3.56
N GLY A 21 17.87 -5.03 -4.89
CA GLY A 21 18.44 -4.06 -5.80
C GLY A 21 17.67 -2.74 -5.80
N VAL A 22 18.39 -1.62 -5.70
CA VAL A 22 17.86 -0.26 -5.77
C VAL A 22 18.52 0.45 -6.94
N HIS A 23 17.71 0.87 -7.91
CA HIS A 23 18.20 1.51 -9.12
C HIS A 23 18.67 2.93 -8.83
N VAL A 24 19.81 3.30 -9.42
CA VAL A 24 20.33 4.66 -9.39
C VAL A 24 19.90 5.34 -10.68
N SER A 25 19.14 6.43 -10.56
CA SER A 25 18.67 7.17 -11.73
C SER A 25 19.83 7.86 -12.46
N PRO A 26 19.73 8.11 -13.78
CA PRO A 26 20.69 8.93 -14.51
C PRO A 26 20.84 10.34 -13.92
N THR A 27 19.74 10.92 -13.44
CA THR A 27 19.73 12.23 -12.78
C THR A 27 20.61 12.27 -11.54
N LEU A 28 20.63 11.19 -10.77
CA LEU A 28 21.42 11.12 -9.55
C LEU A 28 22.88 10.72 -9.82
N SER A 29 23.09 9.75 -10.71
CA SER A 29 24.45 9.29 -11.04
C SER A 29 25.23 10.30 -11.89
N GLY A 30 24.54 11.22 -12.58
CA GLY A 30 25.15 12.15 -13.54
C GLY A 30 25.59 11.47 -14.84
N GLU A 31 25.27 10.19 -15.01
CA GLU A 31 25.66 9.38 -16.15
C GLU A 31 24.41 8.78 -16.79
N ASN A 32 24.37 8.69 -18.13
CA ASN A 32 23.32 7.96 -18.82
C ASN A 32 23.58 6.45 -18.77
N LYS A 33 23.62 5.91 -17.54
CA LYS A 33 23.87 4.50 -17.27
C LYS A 33 22.85 3.89 -16.33
N ARG A 34 22.60 2.59 -16.47
CA ARG A 34 21.84 1.79 -15.51
C ARG A 34 22.78 1.26 -14.45
N LYS A 35 22.68 1.83 -13.26
CA LYS A 35 23.42 1.37 -12.08
C LYS A 35 22.45 0.88 -11.01
N VAL A 36 22.86 -0.11 -10.24
CA VAL A 36 22.07 -0.68 -9.15
C VAL A 36 22.95 -0.87 -7.92
N TRP A 37 22.49 -0.37 -6.78
CA TRP A 37 23.03 -0.84 -5.51
C TRP A 37 22.33 -2.15 -5.15
N THR A 38 23.09 -3.16 -4.74
CA THR A 38 22.52 -4.44 -4.29
C THR A 38 23.22 -4.89 -3.02
N SER A 39 22.45 -5.41 -2.08
CA SER A 39 22.93 -5.84 -0.76
C SER A 39 23.11 -7.34 -0.72
N LEU A 40 24.10 -7.76 0.06
CA LEU A 40 24.30 -9.16 0.40
C LEU A 40 23.26 -9.61 1.41
N ASN A 41 22.75 -10.82 1.25
CA ASN A 41 21.87 -11.47 2.22
C ASN A 41 22.19 -12.96 2.33
N HIS A 42 21.87 -13.58 3.46
CA HIS A 42 21.89 -15.04 3.56
C HIS A 42 20.75 -15.64 2.74
N ILE A 43 21.03 -16.73 2.02
CA ILE A 43 20.00 -17.52 1.33
C ILE A 43 19.34 -18.42 2.39
N SER A 44 18.14 -18.05 2.79
CA SER A 44 17.31 -18.79 3.76
C SER A 44 15.85 -18.37 3.58
N GLU A 45 14.95 -19.06 4.27
CA GLU A 45 13.54 -18.65 4.33
C GLU A 45 13.45 -17.21 4.86
N TYR A 46 12.60 -16.39 4.23
CA TYR A 46 12.51 -14.95 4.51
C TYR A 46 13.84 -14.19 4.31
N SER A 47 14.59 -14.52 3.25
CA SER A 47 15.88 -13.90 2.92
C SER A 47 15.88 -12.37 2.90
N GLY A 48 14.73 -11.73 2.62
CA GLY A 48 14.55 -10.28 2.68
C GLY A 48 14.81 -9.67 4.06
N PHE A 49 14.74 -10.46 5.14
CA PHE A 49 15.05 -10.06 6.52
C PHE A 49 16.40 -10.57 7.01
N ARG A 50 17.24 -11.10 6.10
CA ARG A 50 18.57 -11.64 6.37
C ARG A 50 19.64 -10.86 5.63
N LEU A 51 19.43 -9.54 5.56
CA LEU A 51 20.34 -8.59 4.94
C LEU A 51 21.62 -8.48 5.77
N LEU A 52 22.70 -8.14 5.10
CA LEU A 52 24.02 -7.96 5.70
C LEU A 52 24.56 -6.58 5.39
N ASP A 53 25.48 -6.09 6.23
CA ASP A 53 26.13 -4.79 6.04
C ASP A 53 27.22 -4.84 4.95
N PHE A 54 26.86 -5.32 3.77
CA PHE A 54 27.71 -5.37 2.60
C PHE A 54 26.87 -5.12 1.35
N SER A 55 27.22 -4.10 0.57
CA SER A 55 26.51 -3.79 -0.68
C SER A 55 27.50 -3.39 -1.76
N VAL A 56 27.10 -3.55 -3.01
CA VAL A 56 27.92 -3.15 -4.17
C VAL A 56 27.09 -2.29 -5.12
N LEU A 57 27.74 -1.28 -5.70
CA LEU A 57 27.21 -0.53 -6.83
C LEU A 57 27.68 -1.19 -8.11
N VAL A 58 26.74 -1.64 -8.93
CA VAL A 58 26.99 -2.36 -10.17
C VAL A 58 26.49 -1.56 -11.36
N ASP A 59 27.35 -1.37 -12.36
CA ASP A 59 26.96 -0.93 -13.70
C ASP A 59 26.46 -2.13 -14.50
N ILE A 60 25.19 -2.08 -14.93
CA ILE A 60 24.49 -3.19 -15.61
C ILE A 60 24.20 -2.92 -17.09
N ASP A 61 24.69 -1.82 -17.66
CA ASP A 61 24.52 -1.56 -19.10
C ASP A 61 25.48 -2.35 -19.98
N MET A 62 26.60 -2.80 -19.41
CA MET A 62 27.61 -3.56 -20.13
C MET A 62 27.27 -5.05 -20.16
N LYS A 63 27.73 -5.75 -21.21
CA LYS A 63 27.70 -7.23 -21.29
C LYS A 63 28.47 -7.91 -20.16
N ILE A 64 29.39 -7.18 -19.52
CA ILE A 64 30.17 -7.60 -18.35
C ILE A 64 29.90 -6.57 -17.26
N PHE A 65 29.27 -7.00 -16.17
CA PHE A 65 28.98 -6.13 -15.04
C PHE A 65 30.26 -5.70 -14.33
N THR A 66 30.34 -4.43 -13.95
CA THR A 66 31.47 -3.88 -13.18
C THR A 66 31.00 -3.33 -11.85
N ILE A 67 31.75 -3.65 -10.79
CA ILE A 67 31.54 -3.09 -9.46
C ILE A 67 32.30 -1.77 -9.38
N GLU A 68 31.59 -0.67 -9.14
CA GLU A 68 32.17 0.67 -9.06
C GLU A 68 32.47 1.12 -7.63
N LYS A 69 31.63 0.69 -6.68
CA LYS A 69 31.72 1.04 -5.26
C LYS A 69 31.29 -0.14 -4.40
N ILE A 70 31.83 -0.20 -3.19
CA ILE A 70 31.48 -1.20 -2.19
C ILE A 70 31.14 -0.48 -0.89
N TRP A 71 29.97 -0.76 -0.33
CA TRP A 71 29.60 -0.36 1.03
C TRP A 71 29.93 -1.50 1.99
N PHE A 72 30.64 -1.19 3.07
CA PHE A 72 30.91 -2.12 4.16
C PHE A 72 31.20 -1.36 5.46
N ASN A 73 30.55 -1.75 6.56
CA ASN A 73 30.80 -1.21 7.90
C ASN A 73 30.79 0.34 7.96
N SER A 74 29.68 0.94 7.54
CA SER A 74 29.47 2.40 7.50
C SER A 74 30.41 3.20 6.57
N THR A 75 31.14 2.53 5.67
CA THR A 75 32.13 3.16 4.79
C THR A 75 31.93 2.74 3.33
N ILE A 76 32.19 3.66 2.40
CA ILE A 76 32.22 3.40 0.95
C ILE A 76 33.67 3.27 0.49
N PHE A 77 33.96 2.21 -0.25
CA PHE A 77 35.25 1.88 -0.83
C PHE A 77 35.17 1.84 -2.36
N ASN A 78 36.31 2.03 -3.03
CA ASN A 78 36.38 1.99 -4.50
C ASN A 78 36.58 0.57 -5.04
N ASN A 79 37.19 -0.31 -4.26
CA ASN A 79 37.55 -1.65 -4.69
C ASN A 79 37.67 -2.61 -3.49
N ILE A 80 37.73 -3.90 -3.79
CA ILE A 80 37.79 -4.95 -2.76
C ILE A 80 39.12 -4.93 -1.96
N THR A 81 40.21 -4.44 -2.54
CA THR A 81 41.51 -4.36 -1.85
C THR A 81 41.46 -3.38 -0.68
N GLU A 82 40.78 -2.24 -0.85
CA GLU A 82 40.55 -1.27 0.23
C GLU A 82 39.70 -1.90 1.35
N VAL A 83 38.64 -2.65 0.99
CA VAL A 83 37.80 -3.38 1.95
C VAL A 83 38.62 -4.39 2.74
N LEU A 84 39.48 -5.17 2.08
CA LEU A 84 40.34 -6.17 2.74
C LEU A 84 41.35 -5.51 3.68
N THR A 85 41.91 -4.37 3.28
CA THR A 85 42.83 -3.58 4.11
C THR A 85 42.13 -3.08 5.37
N PHE A 86 40.95 -2.48 5.20
CA PHE A 86 40.12 -2.01 6.31
C PHE A 86 39.71 -3.18 7.24
N TYR A 87 39.28 -4.31 6.67
CA TYR A 87 38.94 -5.50 7.43
C TYR A 87 40.10 -6.01 8.28
N ASN A 88 41.29 -6.17 7.69
CA ASN A 88 42.45 -6.69 8.42
C ASN A 88 42.87 -5.78 9.59
N GLN A 89 42.68 -4.46 9.46
CA GLN A 89 42.95 -3.48 10.51
C GLN A 89 41.90 -3.47 11.63
N ASN A 90 40.65 -3.82 11.31
CA ASN A 90 39.49 -3.65 12.21
C ASN A 90 38.76 -4.97 12.54
N LYS A 91 39.32 -6.12 12.19
CA LYS A 91 38.64 -7.43 12.30
C LYS A 91 38.12 -7.75 13.72
N GLU A 92 38.76 -7.22 14.75
CA GLU A 92 38.39 -7.45 16.15
C GLU A 92 37.17 -6.61 16.60
N THR A 93 36.85 -5.53 15.89
CA THR A 93 35.72 -4.64 16.21
C THR A 93 34.50 -4.88 15.32
N ILE A 94 34.68 -5.57 14.19
CA ILE A 94 33.59 -5.89 13.26
C ILE A 94 32.75 -7.04 13.84
N PRO A 95 31.43 -6.85 14.05
CA PRO A 95 30.58 -7.89 14.61
C PRO A 95 30.45 -9.07 13.63
N LYS A 96 30.58 -10.28 14.17
CA LYS A 96 30.30 -11.51 13.41
C LYS A 96 28.80 -11.76 13.40
N ILE A 97 28.27 -12.03 12.22
CA ILE A 97 26.85 -12.33 12.01
C ILE A 97 26.72 -13.84 11.83
N PRO A 98 26.03 -14.53 12.76
CA PRO A 98 25.83 -15.97 12.64
C PRO A 98 24.97 -16.30 11.42
N LEU A 99 25.09 -17.53 10.93
CA LEU A 99 24.16 -18.05 9.94
C LEU A 99 22.75 -18.08 10.54
N PRO A 100 21.72 -17.65 9.79
CA PRO A 100 20.35 -17.80 10.25
C PRO A 100 20.00 -19.27 10.36
N VAL A 101 19.39 -19.64 11.49
CA VAL A 101 18.85 -20.97 11.71
C VAL A 101 17.34 -20.84 11.59
N TYR A 102 16.76 -21.53 10.61
CA TYR A 102 15.31 -21.57 10.47
C TYR A 102 14.68 -22.19 11.72
N SER A 103 13.65 -21.53 12.22
CA SER A 103 12.81 -22.02 13.30
C SER A 103 11.36 -21.67 13.00
N SER A 104 10.42 -22.54 13.37
CA SER A 104 8.99 -22.20 13.34
C SER A 104 8.69 -20.98 14.21
N ASP A 105 9.52 -20.74 15.23
CA ASP A 105 9.41 -19.61 16.15
C ASP A 105 10.30 -18.42 15.75
N ASP A 106 10.86 -18.41 14.53
CA ASP A 106 11.67 -17.30 14.03
C ASP A 106 10.83 -16.04 13.85
N PHE A 107 11.31 -14.87 14.30
CA PHE A 107 10.60 -13.59 14.27
C PHE A 107 10.00 -13.22 12.90
N SER A 108 10.54 -13.73 11.79
CA SER A 108 10.02 -13.45 10.45
C SER A 108 8.79 -14.27 10.04
N THR A 109 8.47 -15.37 10.73
CA THR A 109 7.32 -16.22 10.39
C THR A 109 5.99 -15.58 10.82
N LEU A 110 4.91 -15.93 10.12
CA LEU A 110 3.54 -15.56 10.54
C LEU A 110 2.90 -16.62 11.47
N ASN A 111 3.69 -17.57 11.97
CA ASN A 111 3.20 -18.61 12.86
C ASN A 111 2.69 -18.01 14.16
N GLN A 112 1.56 -18.53 14.65
CA GLN A 112 0.99 -18.13 15.91
C GLN A 112 1.97 -18.42 17.06
N ARG A 113 2.20 -17.41 17.90
CA ARG A 113 3.12 -17.47 19.04
C ARG A 113 2.53 -16.77 20.26
N GLY A 114 3.06 -17.10 21.44
CA GLY A 114 2.57 -16.59 22.72
C GLY A 114 1.35 -17.36 23.25
N ILE A 115 0.67 -16.78 24.23
CA ILE A 115 -0.51 -17.38 24.86
C ILE A 115 -1.71 -17.17 23.92
N PRO A 116 -2.45 -18.23 23.52
CA PRO A 116 -3.63 -18.06 22.68
C PRO A 116 -4.69 -17.24 23.44
N PRO A 117 -5.43 -16.36 22.75
CA PRO A 117 -6.41 -15.50 23.41
C PRO A 117 -7.60 -16.28 23.99
N MET A 118 -7.84 -17.51 23.54
CA MET A 118 -8.88 -18.41 24.03
C MET A 118 -8.38 -19.86 24.08
N ASP A 119 -8.74 -20.58 25.15
CA ASP A 119 -8.49 -22.00 25.33
C ASP A 119 -9.74 -22.67 25.95
N PRO A 120 -10.45 -23.57 25.24
CA PRO A 120 -10.15 -24.05 23.88
C PRO A 120 -10.41 -22.96 22.81
N PRO A 121 -9.76 -23.06 21.63
CA PRO A 121 -10.01 -22.13 20.55
C PRO A 121 -11.46 -22.22 20.06
N LEU A 122 -12.14 -21.08 19.97
CA LEU A 122 -13.48 -20.95 19.40
C LEU A 122 -13.41 -20.43 17.96
N ARG A 123 -14.39 -20.80 17.13
CA ARG A 123 -14.51 -20.29 15.76
C ARG A 123 -14.85 -18.80 15.79
N ASN A 124 -14.22 -18.02 14.90
CA ASN A 124 -14.53 -16.62 14.71
C ASN A 124 -15.96 -16.44 14.13
N PRO A 125 -16.63 -15.30 14.41
CA PRO A 125 -17.84 -14.92 13.69
C PRO A 125 -17.62 -14.90 12.18
N LYS A 126 -18.61 -15.38 11.42
CA LYS A 126 -18.56 -15.41 9.96
C LYS A 126 -19.73 -14.64 9.37
N GLN A 127 -19.46 -13.94 8.27
CA GLN A 127 -20.49 -13.36 7.43
C GLN A 127 -20.97 -14.40 6.41
N PHE A 128 -22.27 -14.40 6.12
CA PHE A 128 -22.89 -15.17 5.05
C PHE A 128 -24.08 -14.41 4.47
N SER A 129 -24.46 -14.71 3.22
CA SER A 129 -25.65 -14.17 2.56
C SER A 129 -26.84 -15.15 2.67
N PRO A 130 -27.82 -14.93 3.58
CA PRO A 130 -28.87 -15.91 3.87
C PRO A 130 -29.75 -16.27 2.66
N ASP A 131 -30.07 -15.27 1.82
CA ASP A 131 -30.91 -15.43 0.63
C ASP A 131 -30.08 -15.47 -0.67
N GLY A 132 -28.77 -15.73 -0.56
CA GLY A 132 -27.84 -15.64 -1.68
C GLY A 132 -27.44 -14.20 -2.02
N LYS A 133 -26.82 -14.02 -3.19
CA LYS A 133 -26.21 -12.74 -3.59
C LYS A 133 -27.26 -11.77 -4.11
N ARG A 134 -27.25 -10.53 -3.60
CA ARG A 134 -28.17 -9.46 -4.03
C ARG A 134 -27.55 -8.51 -5.06
N TYR A 135 -26.42 -8.91 -5.62
CA TYR A 135 -25.77 -8.27 -6.77
C TYR A 135 -25.69 -9.28 -7.91
N ASN A 136 -25.55 -8.77 -9.12
CA ASN A 136 -25.32 -9.55 -10.33
C ASN A 136 -23.99 -9.13 -10.95
N VAL A 137 -23.22 -10.10 -11.42
CA VAL A 137 -21.99 -9.86 -12.18
C VAL A 137 -22.00 -10.69 -13.46
N GLN A 138 -21.80 -10.02 -14.59
CA GLN A 138 -21.74 -10.64 -15.91
C GLN A 138 -20.46 -10.18 -16.61
N GLY A 139 -19.47 -11.08 -16.68
CA GLY A 139 -18.13 -10.72 -17.10
C GLY A 139 -17.53 -9.67 -16.16
N HIS A 140 -17.39 -8.45 -16.67
CA HIS A 140 -16.86 -7.31 -15.93
C HIS A 140 -17.91 -6.24 -15.57
N HIS A 141 -19.18 -6.50 -15.86
CA HIS A 141 -20.28 -5.60 -15.52
C HIS A 141 -20.91 -6.01 -14.19
N VAL A 142 -21.09 -5.06 -13.28
CA VAL A 142 -21.70 -5.27 -11.97
C VAL A 142 -22.96 -4.43 -11.83
N GLU A 143 -24.03 -5.06 -11.36
CA GLU A 143 -25.26 -4.39 -10.94
C GLU A 143 -25.55 -4.72 -9.46
N TYR A 144 -25.79 -3.68 -8.66
CA TYR A 144 -26.13 -3.80 -7.24
C TYR A 144 -27.07 -2.69 -6.79
N MET A 145 -28.32 -3.04 -6.48
CA MET A 145 -29.36 -2.05 -6.16
C MET A 145 -29.46 -0.96 -7.24
N PHE A 146 -29.03 0.27 -6.91
CA PHE A 146 -29.01 1.42 -7.81
C PHE A 146 -27.66 1.64 -8.51
N TRP A 147 -26.65 0.84 -8.18
CA TRP A 147 -25.31 0.90 -8.74
C TRP A 147 -25.18 0.08 -10.01
N LYS A 148 -24.50 0.64 -11.00
CA LYS A 148 -23.98 -0.07 -12.17
C LYS A 148 -22.58 0.41 -12.48
N PHE A 149 -21.66 -0.48 -12.79
CA PHE A 149 -20.31 -0.12 -13.21
C PHE A 149 -19.63 -1.28 -13.92
N ASP A 150 -18.62 -0.96 -14.71
CA ASP A 150 -17.69 -1.93 -15.29
C ASP A 150 -16.35 -1.85 -14.56
N PHE A 151 -15.58 -2.94 -14.54
CA PHE A 151 -14.23 -2.94 -13.96
C PHE A 151 -13.23 -3.71 -14.83
N ARG A 152 -11.94 -3.49 -14.61
CA ARG A 152 -10.88 -4.31 -15.20
C ARG A 152 -9.60 -4.24 -14.38
N MET A 153 -8.67 -5.13 -14.68
CA MET A 153 -7.29 -5.06 -14.21
C MET A 153 -6.36 -4.56 -15.31
N SER A 154 -5.79 -3.37 -15.13
CA SER A 154 -4.67 -2.89 -15.96
C SER A 154 -3.38 -3.57 -15.54
N THR A 155 -2.64 -4.15 -16.47
CA THR A 155 -1.33 -4.75 -16.19
C THR A 155 -0.39 -3.77 -15.48
N ILE A 156 -0.38 -2.51 -15.89
CA ILE A 156 0.55 -1.49 -15.36
C ILE A 156 0.02 -0.87 -14.06
N HIS A 157 -1.21 -0.35 -14.10
CA HIS A 157 -1.74 0.51 -13.03
C HIS A 157 -2.62 -0.21 -12.02
N GLY A 158 -2.97 -1.47 -12.26
CA GLY A 158 -3.85 -2.24 -11.38
C GLY A 158 -5.34 -1.97 -11.63
N PRO A 159 -6.20 -1.97 -10.59
CA PRO A 159 -7.65 -2.01 -10.75
C PRO A 159 -8.23 -0.67 -11.24
N GLN A 160 -9.22 -0.76 -12.12
CA GLN A 160 -9.90 0.39 -12.72
C GLN A 160 -11.40 0.13 -12.83
N LEU A 161 -12.22 1.12 -12.51
CA LEU A 161 -13.67 1.12 -12.70
C LEU A 161 -14.05 2.11 -13.79
N TYR A 162 -15.09 1.77 -14.56
CA TYR A 162 -15.60 2.57 -15.67
C TYR A 162 -17.13 2.67 -15.63
N ASP A 163 -17.66 3.73 -16.25
CA ASP A 163 -19.10 4.01 -16.38
C ASP A 163 -19.88 3.83 -15.08
N ILE A 164 -19.38 4.43 -13.99
CA ILE A 164 -19.95 4.29 -12.67
C ILE A 164 -21.23 5.11 -12.59
N ARG A 165 -22.35 4.43 -12.35
CA ARG A 165 -23.70 5.01 -12.29
C ARG A 165 -24.39 4.73 -10.97
N PHE A 166 -25.16 5.71 -10.51
CA PHE A 166 -26.10 5.57 -9.42
C PHE A 166 -27.48 6.03 -9.88
N LYS A 167 -28.51 5.19 -9.70
CA LYS A 167 -29.88 5.44 -10.21
C LYS A 167 -29.90 5.76 -11.71
N ASN A 168 -29.12 5.02 -12.50
CA ASN A 168 -28.92 5.18 -13.94
C ASN A 168 -28.27 6.49 -14.40
N GLU A 169 -27.90 7.40 -13.48
CA GLU A 169 -27.12 8.58 -13.79
C GLU A 169 -25.63 8.30 -13.59
N ARG A 170 -24.80 8.64 -14.58
CA ARG A 170 -23.34 8.55 -14.45
C ARG A 170 -22.85 9.56 -13.43
N ILE A 171 -22.00 9.10 -12.51
CA ILE A 171 -21.29 9.94 -11.54
C ILE A 171 -19.81 10.10 -11.90
N ALA A 172 -19.22 9.05 -12.48
CA ALA A 172 -17.82 9.04 -12.89
C ALA A 172 -17.65 8.18 -14.15
N TYR A 173 -16.87 8.68 -15.10
CA TYR A 173 -16.48 7.90 -16.27
C TYR A 173 -15.39 6.88 -15.91
N GLU A 174 -14.41 7.27 -15.09
CA GLU A 174 -13.31 6.43 -14.65
C GLU A 174 -12.96 6.71 -13.18
N LEU A 175 -12.71 5.65 -12.43
CA LEU A 175 -12.06 5.71 -11.12
C LEU A 175 -10.97 4.63 -11.05
N SER A 176 -9.71 5.04 -10.94
CA SER A 176 -8.58 4.11 -11.09
C SER A 176 -7.37 4.47 -10.27
N ILE A 177 -6.65 3.45 -9.81
CA ILE A 177 -5.29 3.61 -9.30
C ILE A 177 -4.38 4.01 -10.47
N GLN A 178 -3.47 4.94 -10.22
CA GLN A 178 -2.50 5.43 -11.20
C GLN A 178 -1.07 5.08 -10.79
N GLU A 179 -0.75 5.19 -9.50
CA GLU A 179 0.57 4.86 -8.96
C GLU A 179 0.49 4.55 -7.47
N ILE A 180 1.41 3.69 -7.02
CA ILE A 180 1.76 3.53 -5.61
C ILE A 180 3.24 3.89 -5.51
N ALA A 181 3.53 5.00 -4.85
CA ALA A 181 4.90 5.48 -4.65
C ALA A 181 5.31 5.28 -3.20
N VAL A 182 6.49 4.67 -3.00
CA VAL A 182 7.06 4.39 -1.69
C VAL A 182 8.45 4.99 -1.61
N PHE A 183 8.60 6.04 -0.80
CA PHE A 183 9.87 6.76 -0.67
C PHE A 183 10.46 6.51 0.71
N TYR A 184 11.58 5.81 0.74
CA TYR A 184 12.33 5.51 1.96
C TYR A 184 13.34 6.59 2.28
N SER A 185 13.76 6.61 3.55
CA SER A 185 14.95 7.32 4.01
C SER A 185 15.91 6.32 4.63
N GLY A 186 17.20 6.65 4.66
CA GLY A 186 18.19 5.78 5.28
C GLY A 186 19.57 6.43 5.40
N PHE A 187 20.49 5.71 6.02
CA PHE A 187 21.89 6.12 6.15
C PHE A 187 22.76 5.57 5.02
N LYS A 188 22.43 4.37 4.51
CA LYS A 188 23.23 3.66 3.52
C LYS A 188 22.76 3.98 2.10
N PRO A 189 23.63 3.87 1.08
CA PRO A 189 23.25 4.15 -0.31
C PRO A 189 22.00 3.39 -0.78
N ASN A 190 21.87 2.11 -0.41
CA ASN A 190 20.69 1.31 -0.76
C ASN A 190 19.38 1.84 -0.16
N ASP A 191 19.43 2.52 0.99
CA ASP A 191 18.24 2.95 1.70
C ASP A 191 17.87 4.41 1.36
N ILE A 192 18.87 5.27 1.16
CA ILE A 192 18.69 6.65 0.67
C ILE A 192 18.03 6.65 -0.72
N LEU A 193 18.39 5.68 -1.55
CA LEU A 193 17.98 5.63 -2.96
C LEU A 193 16.73 4.79 -3.20
N ALA A 194 16.18 4.17 -2.16
CA ALA A 194 15.01 3.32 -2.24
C ALA A 194 13.75 4.18 -2.47
N GLN A 195 13.50 4.52 -3.73
CA GLN A 195 12.32 5.24 -4.20
C GLN A 195 11.60 4.35 -5.20
N PHE A 196 10.51 3.74 -4.77
CA PHE A 196 9.75 2.81 -5.58
C PHE A 196 8.54 3.50 -6.20
N LEU A 197 8.34 3.21 -7.48
CA LEU A 197 7.15 3.52 -8.25
C LEU A 197 6.63 2.16 -8.73
N ASP A 198 5.60 1.66 -8.08
CA ASP A 198 5.17 0.27 -8.22
C ASP A 198 4.58 -0.04 -9.59
N SER A 199 4.15 0.97 -10.35
CA SER A 199 3.76 0.78 -11.76
C SER A 199 4.87 0.17 -12.62
N ILE A 200 6.14 0.36 -12.25
CA ILE A 200 7.30 -0.29 -12.90
C ILE A 200 7.28 -1.81 -12.70
N ALA A 201 6.78 -2.27 -11.55
CA ALA A 201 6.59 -3.68 -11.24
C ALA A 201 5.30 -4.26 -11.86
N LEU A 202 4.54 -3.45 -12.61
CA LEU A 202 3.27 -3.80 -13.23
C LEU A 202 2.22 -4.20 -12.17
N ILE A 203 1.63 -3.21 -11.49
CA ILE A 203 0.75 -3.40 -10.32
C ILE A 203 -0.29 -4.50 -10.53
N GLY A 204 -0.99 -4.50 -11.67
CA GLY A 204 -2.03 -5.50 -11.94
C GLY A 204 -1.46 -6.91 -12.12
N LEU A 205 -0.28 -7.04 -12.73
CA LEU A 205 0.42 -8.34 -12.84
C LEU A 205 0.82 -8.88 -11.46
N GLN A 206 0.97 -8.01 -10.46
CA GLN A 206 1.30 -8.39 -9.10
C GLN A 206 0.09 -8.78 -8.24
N SER A 207 -1.14 -8.69 -8.76
CA SER A 207 -2.32 -9.28 -8.12
C SER A 207 -2.09 -10.76 -7.82
N LYS A 208 -2.49 -11.19 -6.62
CA LYS A 208 -2.38 -12.58 -6.18
C LYS A 208 -3.75 -13.25 -6.08
N VAL A 209 -3.72 -14.57 -5.93
CA VAL A 209 -4.90 -15.38 -5.66
C VAL A 209 -5.46 -14.94 -4.31
N LEU A 210 -6.75 -14.58 -4.29
CA LEU A 210 -7.45 -14.25 -3.05
C LEU A 210 -8.00 -15.51 -2.39
N PHE A 211 -7.84 -15.64 -1.08
CA PHE A 211 -8.29 -16.77 -0.27
C PHE A 211 -9.60 -16.43 0.47
N PRO A 212 -10.73 -17.08 0.12
CA PRO A 212 -11.98 -16.93 0.85
C PRO A 212 -11.84 -17.33 2.32
N GLY A 213 -12.50 -16.57 3.21
CA GLY A 213 -12.39 -16.70 4.66
C GLY A 213 -11.27 -15.90 5.30
N VAL A 214 -10.30 -15.41 4.52
CA VAL A 214 -9.19 -14.57 4.98
C VAL A 214 -9.22 -13.21 4.27
N ASP A 215 -9.01 -13.20 2.95
CA ASP A 215 -8.94 -11.96 2.15
C ASP A 215 -10.31 -11.38 1.86
N CYS A 216 -11.33 -12.24 1.87
CA CYS A 216 -12.73 -11.90 1.63
C CYS A 216 -13.67 -12.88 2.33
N PRO A 217 -14.97 -12.56 2.48
CA PRO A 217 -15.94 -13.51 3.02
C PRO A 217 -15.95 -14.84 2.25
N GLU A 218 -16.24 -15.94 2.95
CA GLU A 218 -16.21 -17.30 2.36
C GLU A 218 -17.12 -17.46 1.15
N ASP A 219 -18.23 -16.74 1.14
CA ASP A 219 -19.22 -16.80 0.08
C ASP A 219 -19.00 -15.70 -0.99
N ALA A 220 -17.88 -14.97 -1.00
CA ALA A 220 -17.61 -13.93 -2.00
C ALA A 220 -17.57 -14.50 -3.43
N THR A 221 -18.00 -13.69 -4.41
CA THR A 221 -17.84 -14.05 -5.82
C THR A 221 -16.42 -13.74 -6.26
N LEU A 222 -15.66 -14.76 -6.65
CA LEU A 222 -14.28 -14.62 -7.11
C LEU A 222 -14.25 -14.39 -8.62
N ILE A 223 -13.44 -13.44 -9.07
CA ILE A 223 -13.38 -13.03 -10.47
C ILE A 223 -11.92 -13.00 -10.92
N GLY A 224 -11.65 -13.64 -12.05
CA GLY A 224 -10.32 -13.73 -12.63
C GLY A 224 -9.93 -12.53 -13.50
N SER A 225 -8.63 -12.43 -13.78
CA SER A 225 -8.04 -11.50 -14.74
C SER A 225 -7.05 -12.23 -15.63
N SER A 226 -6.94 -11.80 -16.89
CA SER A 226 -5.99 -12.35 -17.85
C SER A 226 -5.00 -11.27 -18.27
N PHE A 227 -3.72 -11.63 -18.33
CA PHE A 227 -2.61 -10.74 -18.65
C PHE A 227 -1.82 -11.27 -19.84
N HIS A 228 -1.29 -10.36 -20.65
CA HIS A 228 -0.31 -10.69 -21.69
C HIS A 228 1.01 -10.00 -21.37
N VAL A 229 2.07 -10.79 -21.18
CA VAL A 229 3.41 -10.30 -20.81
C VAL A 229 4.45 -10.97 -21.72
N GLY A 230 5.40 -10.19 -22.23
CA GLY A 230 6.57 -10.73 -22.94
C GLY A 230 6.29 -11.40 -24.29
N GLY A 231 5.11 -11.23 -24.88
CA GLY A 231 4.81 -11.58 -26.28
C GLY A 231 4.55 -13.06 -26.60
N VAL A 232 4.68 -13.99 -25.64
CA VAL A 232 4.61 -15.44 -25.93
C VAL A 232 3.62 -16.22 -25.05
N SER A 233 3.22 -15.71 -23.87
CA SER A 233 2.30 -16.42 -22.96
C SER A 233 1.25 -15.51 -22.35
N SER A 234 -0.02 -15.95 -22.38
CA SER A 234 -1.09 -15.44 -21.54
C SER A 234 -0.97 -16.01 -20.14
N TYR A 235 -1.07 -15.15 -19.13
CA TYR A 235 -1.14 -15.54 -17.72
C TYR A 235 -2.56 -15.28 -17.23
N GLU A 236 -3.24 -16.32 -16.74
CA GLU A 236 -4.57 -16.21 -16.16
C GLU A 236 -4.50 -16.34 -14.65
N LEU A 237 -5.11 -15.39 -13.95
CA LEU A 237 -5.25 -15.39 -12.51
C LEU A 237 -6.73 -15.56 -12.19
N THR A 238 -7.12 -16.72 -11.68
CA THR A 238 -8.53 -17.12 -11.55
C THR A 238 -9.32 -16.34 -10.52
N THR A 239 -8.67 -15.72 -9.52
CA THR A 239 -9.31 -15.07 -8.37
C THR A 239 -8.67 -13.73 -8.02
N SER A 240 -8.37 -12.92 -9.02
CA SER A 240 -7.74 -11.60 -8.88
C SER A 240 -8.60 -10.55 -8.16
N PHE A 241 -9.92 -10.71 -8.22
CA PHE A 241 -10.89 -9.88 -7.54
C PHE A 241 -11.84 -10.74 -6.71
N CYS A 242 -12.40 -10.14 -5.66
CA CYS A 242 -13.56 -10.67 -4.98
C CYS A 242 -14.64 -9.58 -4.86
N LEU A 243 -15.89 -9.98 -5.06
CA LEU A 243 -17.08 -9.13 -4.98
C LEU A 243 -18.01 -9.67 -3.88
N PHE A 244 -18.38 -8.83 -2.93
CA PHE A 244 -19.23 -9.25 -1.81
C PHE A 244 -20.02 -8.08 -1.22
N GLU A 245 -21.14 -8.40 -0.58
CA GLU A 245 -21.81 -7.45 0.31
C GLU A 245 -21.19 -7.54 1.70
N LEU A 246 -21.11 -6.43 2.41
CA LEU A 246 -20.58 -6.35 3.77
C LEU A 246 -21.57 -5.62 4.67
N ASN A 247 -22.01 -6.26 5.75
CA ASN A 247 -22.68 -5.53 6.84
C ASN A 247 -21.60 -4.80 7.64
N THR A 248 -21.62 -3.47 7.62
CA THR A 248 -20.58 -2.67 8.28
C THR A 248 -20.67 -2.70 9.81
N GLY A 249 -21.73 -3.28 10.38
CA GLY A 249 -21.99 -3.27 11.83
C GLY A 249 -22.45 -1.91 12.37
N MET A 250 -22.53 -0.89 11.52
CA MET A 250 -23.06 0.43 11.86
C MET A 250 -24.36 0.70 11.10
N PRO A 251 -25.36 1.36 11.69
CA PRO A 251 -26.55 1.76 10.94
C PRO A 251 -26.21 2.88 9.96
N LEU A 252 -26.76 2.84 8.76
CA LEU A 252 -26.63 3.91 7.77
C LEU A 252 -27.26 5.20 8.31
N ARG A 253 -28.39 5.04 8.98
CA ARG A 253 -29.09 6.09 9.74
C ARG A 253 -29.92 5.46 10.83
N ARG A 254 -30.09 6.16 11.94
CA ARG A 254 -31.07 5.82 12.97
C ARG A 254 -31.58 7.06 13.69
N HIS A 255 -32.84 7.05 14.10
CA HIS A 255 -33.41 8.03 15.00
C HIS A 255 -34.27 7.33 16.05
N HIS A 256 -34.21 7.82 17.29
CA HIS A 256 -35.06 7.37 18.38
C HIS A 256 -35.59 8.61 19.08
N SER A 257 -36.85 8.96 18.77
CA SER A 257 -37.54 10.07 19.40
C SER A 257 -38.24 9.58 20.65
N TYR A 258 -37.99 10.27 21.76
CA TYR A 258 -38.67 10.08 23.03
C TYR A 258 -39.45 11.33 23.46
N TRP A 259 -39.46 12.36 22.61
CA TRP A 259 -40.08 13.66 22.90
C TRP A 259 -41.56 13.66 22.56
N PHE A 260 -42.38 14.16 23.49
CA PHE A 260 -43.83 14.09 23.39
C PHE A 260 -44.38 14.83 22.16
N SER A 261 -43.78 15.98 21.81
CA SER A 261 -44.17 16.78 20.65
C SER A 261 -43.91 16.12 19.30
N ASN A 262 -42.91 15.24 19.23
CA ASN A 262 -42.44 14.64 17.98
C ASN A 262 -42.96 13.19 17.81
N GLY A 263 -43.63 12.66 18.83
CA GLY A 263 -44.00 11.25 18.92
C GLY A 263 -42.88 10.38 19.48
N ARG A 264 -43.26 9.21 20.01
CA ARG A 264 -42.33 8.19 20.52
C ARG A 264 -42.14 7.11 19.45
N PHE A 265 -41.01 7.13 18.75
CA PHE A 265 -40.75 6.19 17.67
C PHE A 265 -39.27 5.90 17.49
N TYR A 266 -38.98 4.76 16.87
CA TYR A 266 -37.66 4.36 16.40
C TYR A 266 -37.70 4.08 14.91
N GLU A 267 -36.71 4.61 14.18
CA GLU A 267 -36.44 4.28 12.79
C GLU A 267 -34.95 4.03 12.60
N GLY A 268 -34.62 2.96 11.88
CA GLY A 268 -33.23 2.57 11.59
C GLY A 268 -33.11 1.94 10.23
N MET A 269 -31.91 2.02 9.66
CA MET A 269 -31.56 1.31 8.44
C MET A 269 -30.14 0.78 8.60
N GLU A 270 -29.93 -0.50 8.31
CA GLU A 270 -28.61 -1.12 8.29
C GLU A 270 -27.76 -0.53 7.17
N ASN A 271 -26.43 -0.48 7.38
CA ASN A 271 -25.49 -0.10 6.34
C ASN A 271 -24.82 -1.35 5.75
N ILE A 272 -25.41 -1.82 4.65
CA ILE A 272 -24.89 -2.91 3.84
C ILE A 272 -24.29 -2.33 2.56
N VAL A 273 -23.00 -2.57 2.36
CA VAL A 273 -22.24 -2.01 1.24
C VAL A 273 -21.82 -3.13 0.29
N LEU A 274 -21.63 -2.83 -1.00
CA LEU A 274 -20.94 -3.73 -1.92
C LEU A 274 -19.45 -3.38 -1.95
N VAL A 275 -18.60 -4.39 -1.93
CA VAL A 275 -17.14 -4.24 -1.98
C VAL A 275 -16.62 -5.03 -3.17
N LEU A 276 -15.90 -4.35 -4.07
CA LEU A 276 -15.01 -4.97 -5.05
C LEU A 276 -13.57 -4.80 -4.55
N ARG A 277 -12.87 -5.91 -4.30
CA ARG A 277 -11.52 -5.92 -3.73
C ARG A 277 -10.52 -6.63 -4.62
N THR A 278 -9.28 -6.12 -4.65
CA THR A 278 -8.09 -6.82 -5.17
C THR A 278 -6.93 -6.63 -4.20
N ILE A 279 -5.97 -7.56 -4.22
CA ILE A 279 -4.75 -7.49 -3.40
C ILE A 279 -3.52 -7.75 -4.30
N PRO A 280 -2.88 -6.71 -4.85
CA PRO A 280 -1.53 -6.82 -5.39
C PRO A 280 -0.48 -6.93 -4.28
N THR A 281 0.42 -7.90 -4.44
CA THR A 281 1.59 -8.09 -3.57
C THR A 281 2.85 -7.68 -4.33
N ILE A 282 3.43 -6.55 -3.95
CA ILE A 282 4.56 -5.91 -4.65
C ILE A 282 5.75 -5.89 -3.72
N GLY A 283 6.74 -6.73 -4.04
CA GLY A 283 7.90 -6.93 -3.19
C GLY A 283 7.48 -7.46 -1.81
N ASN A 284 7.59 -6.60 -0.80
CA ASN A 284 7.31 -6.92 0.60
C ASN A 284 5.90 -6.53 1.06
N TYR A 285 5.16 -5.70 0.32
CA TYR A 285 3.84 -5.23 0.74
C TYR A 285 2.70 -5.94 0.03
N ASP A 286 1.59 -6.06 0.74
CA ASP A 286 0.29 -6.45 0.23
C ASP A 286 -0.65 -5.25 0.35
N TYR A 287 -1.19 -4.77 -0.77
CA TYR A 287 -2.10 -3.62 -0.78
C TYR A 287 -3.54 -4.09 -0.98
N ILE A 288 -4.36 -4.01 0.08
CA ILE A 288 -5.79 -4.28 -0.02
C ILE A 288 -6.45 -3.03 -0.60
N ILE A 289 -6.96 -3.13 -1.83
CA ILE A 289 -7.61 -2.04 -2.56
C ILE A 289 -9.10 -2.36 -2.68
N ASP A 290 -9.92 -1.56 -2.02
CA ASP A 290 -11.38 -1.70 -1.98
C ASP A 290 -12.06 -0.55 -2.72
N PHE A 291 -13.01 -0.89 -3.58
CA PHE A 291 -14.05 0.02 -4.07
C PHE A 291 -15.36 -0.32 -3.37
N ILE A 292 -15.86 0.60 -2.54
CA ILE A 292 -16.97 0.38 -1.63
C ILE A 292 -18.16 1.24 -2.05
N PHE A 293 -19.28 0.60 -2.36
CA PHE A 293 -20.49 1.22 -2.87
C PHE A 293 -21.59 1.21 -1.80
N TYR A 294 -21.95 2.40 -1.32
CA TYR A 294 -22.94 2.59 -0.27
C TYR A 294 -24.35 2.73 -0.85
N PRO A 295 -25.40 2.27 -0.15
CA PRO A 295 -26.78 2.35 -0.63
C PRO A 295 -27.31 3.78 -0.74
N ASN A 296 -26.66 4.75 -0.09
CA ASN A 296 -26.99 6.18 -0.17
C ASN A 296 -26.38 6.91 -1.38
N GLY A 297 -25.61 6.23 -2.24
CA GLY A 297 -24.95 6.82 -3.41
C GLY A 297 -23.52 7.30 -3.16
N ALA A 298 -22.96 7.09 -1.96
CA ALA A 298 -21.54 7.32 -1.71
C ALA A 298 -20.68 6.19 -2.29
N LEU A 299 -19.51 6.57 -2.82
CA LEU A 299 -18.48 5.66 -3.31
C LEU A 299 -17.18 5.99 -2.57
N GLU A 300 -16.55 4.96 -2.01
CA GLU A 300 -15.28 5.07 -1.29
C GLU A 300 -14.22 4.21 -1.98
N VAL A 301 -13.01 4.77 -2.10
CA VAL A 301 -11.81 4.00 -2.40
C VAL A 301 -11.00 3.92 -1.14
N LYS A 302 -10.72 2.70 -0.68
CA LYS A 302 -9.93 2.47 0.52
C LYS A 302 -8.72 1.62 0.17
N VAL A 303 -7.55 2.06 0.62
CA VAL A 303 -6.32 1.28 0.50
C VAL A 303 -5.80 0.97 1.90
N THR A 304 -5.48 -0.29 2.16
CA THR A 304 -4.87 -0.74 3.41
C THR A 304 -3.59 -1.50 3.09
N SER A 305 -2.46 -1.05 3.63
CA SER A 305 -1.18 -1.74 3.48
C SER A 305 -0.99 -2.78 4.58
N THR A 306 -0.65 -4.00 4.19
CA THR A 306 -0.19 -5.07 5.09
C THR A 306 1.02 -5.77 4.47
N GLY A 307 1.30 -7.01 4.88
CA GLY A 307 2.51 -7.72 4.51
C GLY A 307 3.67 -7.34 5.42
N TYR A 308 4.86 -7.28 4.87
CA TYR A 308 6.08 -7.01 5.60
C TYR A 308 6.63 -5.62 5.32
N VAL A 309 7.30 -5.03 6.32
CA VAL A 309 8.11 -3.83 6.10
C VAL A 309 9.36 -4.17 5.29
N ARG A 310 9.84 -3.24 4.45
CA ARG A 310 11.18 -3.35 3.86
C ARG A 310 12.19 -3.30 4.99
N ALA A 311 13.09 -4.27 5.01
CA ALA A 311 14.11 -4.36 6.03
C ALA A 311 15.44 -3.79 5.58
N LEU A 312 16.28 -3.46 6.56
CA LEU A 312 17.71 -3.20 6.40
C LEU A 312 18.51 -3.87 7.53
N PHE A 313 19.81 -4.03 7.30
CA PHE A 313 20.72 -4.42 8.36
C PHE A 313 20.98 -3.21 9.27
N TYR A 314 20.52 -3.23 10.52
CA TYR A 314 20.57 -2.06 11.39
C TYR A 314 22.00 -1.77 11.88
N THR A 315 22.44 -0.52 11.71
CA THR A 315 23.72 0.00 12.21
C THR A 315 23.51 1.28 13.00
N LYS A 316 24.54 1.73 13.74
CA LYS A 316 24.47 2.97 14.52
C LYS A 316 24.14 4.21 13.68
N GLY A 317 24.49 4.21 12.38
CA GLY A 317 24.14 5.32 11.49
C GLY A 317 22.64 5.44 11.19
N ASP A 318 21.86 4.38 11.42
CA ASP A 318 20.46 4.30 11.04
C ASP A 318 19.51 4.93 12.08
N GLU A 319 19.98 5.30 13.27
CA GLU A 319 19.18 5.80 14.41
C GLU A 319 18.23 6.96 14.06
N LYS A 320 18.60 7.81 13.09
CA LYS A 320 17.78 8.96 12.66
C LYS A 320 16.74 8.62 11.60
N TYR A 321 16.86 7.47 10.95
CA TYR A 321 16.11 7.13 9.74
C TYR A 321 15.35 5.82 9.87
N SER A 322 15.58 5.04 10.92
CA SER A 322 15.01 3.71 11.09
C SER A 322 14.78 3.39 12.56
N PHE A 323 13.87 2.46 12.82
CA PHE A 323 13.72 1.85 14.13
C PHE A 323 14.30 0.42 14.11
N GLN A 324 15.05 0.05 15.15
CA GLN A 324 15.54 -1.32 15.30
C GLN A 324 14.43 -2.20 15.84
N LEU A 325 13.96 -3.15 15.02
CA LEU A 325 12.86 -4.06 15.39
C LEU A 325 13.36 -5.40 15.94
N HIS A 326 14.58 -5.81 15.59
CA HIS A 326 15.24 -7.01 16.08
C HIS A 326 16.77 -6.83 15.99
N ASP A 327 17.55 -7.76 16.56
CA ASP A 327 19.01 -7.78 16.43
C ASP A 327 19.43 -7.67 14.96
N ASN A 328 20.24 -6.65 14.67
CA ASN A 328 20.74 -6.32 13.33
C ASN A 328 19.66 -6.07 12.26
N PHE A 329 18.42 -5.80 12.66
CA PHE A 329 17.27 -5.67 11.77
C PHE A 329 16.53 -4.37 12.06
N GLY A 330 16.43 -3.52 11.03
CA GLY A 330 15.80 -2.22 11.11
C GLY A 330 14.69 -2.04 10.08
N ALA A 331 13.72 -1.19 10.42
CA ALA A 331 12.70 -0.72 9.50
C ALA A 331 12.90 0.79 9.25
N PRO A 332 13.25 1.19 8.01
CA PRO A 332 13.40 2.59 7.64
C PRO A 332 12.06 3.33 7.60
N ILE A 333 12.07 4.60 7.96
CA ILE A 333 10.93 5.50 7.77
C ILE A 333 10.66 5.69 6.27
N HIS A 334 9.37 5.78 5.91
CA HIS A 334 8.94 5.93 4.53
C HIS A 334 7.55 6.53 4.43
N HIS A 335 7.24 7.07 3.25
CA HIS A 335 5.89 7.49 2.89
C HIS A 335 5.29 6.53 1.86
N HIS A 336 4.03 6.13 2.08
CA HIS A 336 3.18 5.58 1.02
C HIS A 336 2.34 6.70 0.43
N LEU A 337 2.40 6.86 -0.89
CA LEU A 337 1.63 7.82 -1.65
C LEU A 337 0.82 7.07 -2.72
N PHE A 338 -0.50 7.16 -2.62
CA PHE A 338 -1.42 6.51 -3.57
C PHE A 338 -2.01 7.57 -4.49
N HIS A 339 -1.82 7.42 -5.79
CA HIS A 339 -2.39 8.32 -6.78
C HIS A 339 -3.63 7.70 -7.41
N ILE A 340 -4.76 8.40 -7.30
CA ILE A 340 -6.06 7.96 -7.81
C ILE A 340 -6.54 8.96 -8.85
N LYS A 341 -6.94 8.48 -10.02
CA LYS A 341 -7.70 9.25 -11.01
C LYS A 341 -9.18 9.12 -10.71
N ALA A 342 -9.86 10.24 -10.50
CA ALA A 342 -11.32 10.32 -10.39
C ALA A 342 -11.87 11.24 -11.48
N ASP A 343 -12.36 10.65 -12.57
CA ASP A 343 -12.92 11.34 -13.73
C ASP A 343 -14.43 11.50 -13.56
N LEU A 344 -14.83 12.55 -12.85
CA LEU A 344 -16.22 12.80 -12.48
C LEU A 344 -17.00 13.49 -13.61
N ASP A 345 -18.19 12.97 -13.89
CA ASP A 345 -19.12 13.42 -14.93
C ASP A 345 -20.48 13.79 -14.32
N ILE A 346 -20.49 14.69 -13.35
CA ILE A 346 -21.68 15.04 -12.56
C ILE A 346 -22.73 15.72 -13.45
N LYS A 347 -23.79 14.99 -13.79
CA LYS A 347 -24.83 15.42 -14.75
C LYS A 347 -24.27 15.77 -16.13
N GLY A 348 -23.24 15.04 -16.56
CA GLY A 348 -22.53 15.23 -17.83
C GLY A 348 -21.11 15.77 -17.65
N THR A 349 -20.40 15.96 -18.76
CA THR A 349 -18.95 16.22 -18.80
C THR A 349 -18.54 17.66 -18.48
N SER A 350 -19.49 18.60 -18.51
CA SER A 350 -19.19 20.03 -18.27
C SER A 350 -19.32 20.37 -16.78
N ASN A 351 -18.27 20.09 -16.00
CA ASN A 351 -18.25 20.31 -14.56
C ASN A 351 -17.43 21.54 -14.12
N ARG A 352 -17.73 22.06 -12.93
CA ARG A 352 -16.96 23.11 -12.25
C ARG A 352 -16.59 22.62 -10.85
N PHE A 353 -15.39 22.99 -10.40
CA PHE A 353 -14.95 22.70 -9.04
C PHE A 353 -15.21 23.90 -8.12
N ALA A 354 -15.81 23.64 -6.97
CA ALA A 354 -16.02 24.62 -5.91
C ALA A 354 -15.69 24.00 -4.55
N THR A 355 -15.23 24.83 -3.62
CA THR A 355 -15.05 24.46 -2.22
C THR A 355 -16.09 25.20 -1.37
N LEU A 356 -16.65 24.52 -0.38
CA LEU A 356 -17.52 25.10 0.64
C LEU A 356 -16.80 24.99 1.98
N ASP A 357 -16.53 26.12 2.61
CA ASP A 357 -15.89 26.19 3.92
C ASP A 357 -16.81 26.86 4.94
N ILE A 358 -16.46 26.77 6.22
CA ILE A 358 -17.21 27.38 7.32
C ILE A 358 -16.32 28.42 7.99
N ASN A 359 -16.76 29.67 7.97
CA ASN A 359 -16.09 30.79 8.63
C ASN A 359 -16.99 31.36 9.74
N THR A 360 -16.39 32.05 10.70
CA THR A 360 -17.12 32.88 11.65
C THR A 360 -17.39 34.27 11.05
N GLU A 361 -18.55 34.84 11.37
CA GLU A 361 -18.81 36.27 11.17
C GLU A 361 -19.35 36.89 12.46
N GLU A 362 -18.99 38.14 12.70
CA GLU A 362 -19.54 38.98 13.75
C GLU A 362 -20.68 39.80 13.17
N ILE A 363 -21.85 39.72 13.79
CA ILE A 363 -23.00 40.56 13.46
C ILE A 363 -23.43 41.36 14.69
N GLU A 364 -24.04 42.51 14.45
CA GLU A 364 -24.64 43.31 15.51
C GLU A 364 -25.81 42.58 16.16
N ASN A 365 -25.89 42.58 17.50
CA ASN A 365 -27.02 42.02 18.22
C ASN A 365 -28.24 42.95 18.12
N GLN A 366 -29.03 42.77 17.07
CA GLN A 366 -30.28 43.52 16.86
C GLN A 366 -31.39 43.19 17.89
N PHE A 367 -31.17 42.22 18.79
CA PHE A 367 -32.11 41.84 19.84
C PHE A 367 -31.83 42.53 21.19
N SER A 368 -30.74 43.30 21.27
CA SER A 368 -30.36 44.06 22.46
C SER A 368 -30.28 45.55 22.15
N GLU A 369 -30.94 46.37 22.96
CA GLU A 369 -30.81 47.83 22.90
C GLU A 369 -29.45 48.33 23.45
N VAL A 370 -28.69 47.44 24.10
CA VAL A 370 -27.35 47.72 24.63
C VAL A 370 -26.29 47.32 23.57
N PRO A 371 -25.51 48.26 23.01
CA PRO A 371 -24.60 48.03 21.86
C PRO A 371 -23.38 47.11 22.10
N VAL A 372 -23.30 46.45 23.25
CA VAL A 372 -22.03 45.90 23.78
C VAL A 372 -21.80 44.45 23.35
N GLU A 373 -22.80 43.77 22.78
CA GLU A 373 -22.67 42.35 22.43
C GLU A 373 -22.76 42.16 20.92
N GLN A 374 -21.66 41.73 20.30
CA GLN A 374 -21.67 41.16 18.96
C GLN A 374 -22.11 39.70 19.04
N ILE A 375 -22.92 39.24 18.09
CA ILE A 375 -23.21 37.82 17.91
C ILE A 375 -22.18 37.25 16.95
N ILE A 376 -21.47 36.21 17.39
CA ILE A 376 -20.61 35.42 16.52
C ILE A 376 -21.42 34.23 16.02
N GLN A 377 -21.51 34.09 14.70
CA GLN A 377 -22.17 32.95 14.06
C GLN A 377 -21.29 32.32 12.99
N LEU A 378 -21.65 31.10 12.59
CA LEU A 378 -21.02 30.41 11.48
C LEU A 378 -21.70 30.79 10.17
N LYS A 379 -20.89 30.90 9.11
CA LYS A 379 -21.33 31.20 7.75
C LYS A 379 -20.60 30.32 6.74
N PHE A 380 -21.36 29.90 5.74
CA PHE A 380 -20.81 29.24 4.58
C PHE A 380 -20.02 30.21 3.70
N ASN A 381 -18.80 29.80 3.34
CA ASN A 381 -17.97 30.50 2.38
C ASN A 381 -17.76 29.62 1.14
N THR A 382 -18.37 29.98 0.01
CA THR A 382 -18.27 29.22 -1.25
C THR A 382 -17.24 29.84 -2.19
N SER A 383 -16.32 29.02 -2.71
CA SER A 383 -15.27 29.47 -3.64
C SER A 383 -15.23 28.59 -4.89
N VAL A 384 -15.68 29.12 -6.03
CA VAL A 384 -15.57 28.47 -7.35
C VAL A 384 -14.14 28.62 -7.88
N LYS A 385 -13.46 27.50 -8.14
CA LYS A 385 -12.07 27.50 -8.60
C LYS A 385 -11.97 27.63 -10.12
N LYS A 386 -11.45 28.76 -10.59
CA LYS A 386 -11.12 29.01 -12.01
C LYS A 386 -9.85 28.24 -12.42
N ILE A 387 -9.69 28.01 -13.73
CA ILE A 387 -8.58 27.22 -14.31
C ILE A 387 -7.21 27.82 -13.95
N GLY A 388 -6.24 27.00 -13.52
CA GLY A 388 -4.87 27.39 -13.14
C GLY A 388 -4.38 26.76 -11.82
N LYS A 389 -3.18 27.14 -11.33
CA LYS A 389 -2.50 26.69 -10.07
C LYS A 389 -3.35 26.76 -8.78
N ARG A 390 -4.60 27.25 -8.82
CA ARG A 390 -5.51 27.38 -7.68
C ARG A 390 -6.42 26.16 -7.45
N ARG A 391 -6.31 25.11 -8.26
CA ARG A 391 -6.99 23.81 -8.04
C ARG A 391 -6.10 22.77 -7.35
N SER A 392 -4.80 23.02 -7.24
CA SER A 392 -3.91 22.27 -6.34
C SER A 392 -4.02 22.86 -4.94
N LEU A 393 -4.70 22.14 -4.04
CA LEU A 393 -4.69 22.46 -2.62
C LEU A 393 -3.54 21.69 -1.98
N PRO A 394 -2.73 22.30 -1.08
CA PRO A 394 -1.80 21.53 -0.27
C PRO A 394 -2.58 20.54 0.60
N PHE A 395 -2.01 19.34 0.77
CA PHE A 395 -2.47 18.34 1.72
C PHE A 395 -2.22 18.80 3.16
#